data_AF-A0A0A6P9B2-F1
#
_entry.id   AF-A0A0A6P9B2-F1
#
_cell.length_a   1.000
_cell.length_b   1.000
_cell.length_c   1.000
_cell.angle_alpha   90.00
_cell.angle_beta   90.00
_cell.angle_gamma   90.00
#
_symmetry.space_group_name_H-M   'P 1'
#
loop_
_entity.id
_entity.type
_entity.pdbx_description
1 polymer ?
#
loop_
_entity_poly.entity_id
_entity_poly.type
_entity_poly.pdbx_seq_one_letter_code
_entity_poly.pdbx_strand_id
1 'polypeptide(L)'
;MRGDPYRGAIEAIAGLFNHMNENDVVAVLTFGDEVQTITDFTRPTQALFDILQRITPDAQKTHFYEAIQRAFILNKLRKTGLPTRRAILVITDGKDEGSGIRLDDLLNNEIKQRRIPIYSVGFSKLREEKFLDELKRISNLSGGTYVRSDAYSGFAEIYTKTSGDIQEQMYIHVRAPDDILVTDGQDEGRRGALPVGEKGIIIGRQGAEVTPNIVLTDPKISRPHCLLQAGEDWFSVKNQSNTRATFVNGIRINDKHVFKDDECVINIGDTTIRINLLKLN
;
A
#
# COMPACT_ATOMS: atom_id res chain seq x y z
N MET A 1 19.64 -24.20 -9.02
CA MET A 1 19.28 -25.16 -7.95
C MET A 1 19.15 -26.58 -8.46
N ARG A 2 19.84 -27.56 -7.87
CA ARG A 2 19.74 -29.00 -8.20
C ARG A 2 19.82 -29.87 -6.94
N GLY A 3 19.31 -31.11 -7.00
CA GLY A 3 19.42 -32.10 -5.91
C GLY A 3 18.48 -31.82 -4.73
N ASP A 4 18.95 -32.10 -3.50
CA ASP A 4 18.20 -31.87 -2.25
C ASP A 4 17.67 -30.44 -2.09
N PRO A 5 18.43 -29.37 -2.39
CA PRO A 5 17.90 -28.00 -2.35
C PRO A 5 16.64 -27.81 -3.20
N TYR A 6 16.63 -28.40 -4.40
CA TYR A 6 15.52 -28.32 -5.32
C TYR A 6 14.29 -29.07 -4.79
N ARG A 7 14.50 -30.28 -4.25
CA ARG A 7 13.44 -31.07 -3.62
C ARG A 7 12.84 -30.33 -2.42
N GLY A 8 13.68 -29.77 -1.55
CA GLY A 8 13.25 -28.97 -0.41
C GLY A 8 12.44 -27.75 -0.83
N ALA A 9 12.80 -27.08 -1.92
CA ALA A 9 12.00 -25.97 -2.45
C ALA A 9 10.60 -26.41 -2.92
N ILE A 10 10.49 -27.53 -3.64
CA ILE A 10 9.19 -28.06 -4.08
C ILE A 10 8.34 -28.47 -2.88
N GLU A 11 8.92 -29.14 -1.89
CA GLU A 11 8.23 -29.51 -0.64
C GLU A 11 7.77 -28.27 0.16
N ALA A 12 8.60 -27.23 0.22
CA ALA A 12 8.26 -25.96 0.87
C ALA A 12 7.03 -25.29 0.23
N ILE A 13 7.01 -25.22 -1.10
CA ILE A 13 5.92 -24.63 -1.86
C ILE A 13 4.64 -25.47 -1.69
N ALA A 14 4.75 -26.80 -1.75
CA ALA A 14 3.63 -27.69 -1.49
C ALA A 14 3.10 -27.54 -0.05
N GLY A 15 4.00 -27.38 0.93
CA GLY A 15 3.64 -27.09 2.31
C GLY A 15 2.88 -25.76 2.46
N LEU A 16 3.33 -24.71 1.77
CA LEU A 16 2.62 -23.42 1.72
C LEU A 16 1.21 -23.60 1.18
N PHE A 17 1.05 -24.31 0.05
CA PHE A 17 -0.24 -24.53 -0.59
C PHE A 17 -1.27 -25.19 0.33
N ASN A 18 -0.83 -26.15 1.16
CA ASN A 18 -1.71 -26.85 2.10
C ASN A 18 -2.28 -25.96 3.22
N HIS A 19 -1.70 -24.78 3.45
CA HIS A 19 -2.10 -23.87 4.52
C HIS A 19 -2.61 -22.52 4.02
N MET A 20 -2.73 -22.36 2.70
CA MET A 20 -3.39 -21.20 2.11
C MET A 20 -4.86 -21.18 2.50
N ASN A 21 -5.38 -19.99 2.84
CA ASN A 21 -6.80 -19.83 3.15
C ASN A 21 -7.65 -20.00 1.89
N GLU A 22 -8.96 -20.17 2.07
CA GLU A 22 -9.88 -20.33 0.94
C GLU A 22 -9.85 -19.14 -0.04
N ASN A 23 -9.53 -17.93 0.38
CA ASN A 23 -9.49 -16.77 -0.52
C ASN A 23 -8.13 -16.50 -1.14
N ASP A 24 -7.13 -17.31 -0.79
CA ASP A 24 -5.77 -17.13 -1.29
C ASP A 24 -5.61 -17.79 -2.67
N VAL A 25 -4.82 -17.14 -3.52
CA VAL A 25 -4.50 -17.60 -4.88
C VAL A 25 -3.02 -17.39 -5.14
N VAL A 26 -2.44 -18.27 -5.95
CA VAL A 26 -1.02 -18.28 -6.27
C VAL A 26 -0.81 -18.34 -7.76
N ALA A 27 0.16 -17.56 -8.25
CA ALA A 27 0.77 -17.75 -9.56
C ALA A 27 2.16 -18.37 -9.33
N VAL A 28 2.54 -19.33 -10.18
CA VAL A 28 3.83 -20.03 -10.07
C VAL A 28 4.69 -19.68 -11.27
N LEU A 29 5.92 -19.26 -10.99
CA LEU A 29 6.94 -19.00 -11.98
C LEU A 29 8.14 -19.88 -11.71
N THR A 30 8.78 -20.35 -12.79
CA THR A 30 10.11 -20.93 -12.74
C THR A 30 11.07 -19.99 -13.46
N PHE A 31 12.34 -20.03 -13.07
CA PHE A 31 13.38 -19.26 -13.71
C PHE A 31 14.66 -20.09 -13.80
N GLY A 32 15.35 -19.91 -14.91
CA GLY A 32 16.58 -20.61 -15.25
C GLY A 32 17.23 -19.89 -16.42
N ASP A 33 17.40 -20.58 -17.55
CA ASP A 33 17.81 -19.96 -18.82
C ASP A 33 16.76 -18.97 -19.35
N GLU A 34 15.50 -19.12 -18.92
CA GLU A 34 14.40 -18.20 -19.17
C GLU A 34 13.42 -18.20 -18.00
N VAL A 35 12.53 -17.20 -17.96
CA VAL A 35 11.46 -17.10 -16.95
C VAL A 35 10.14 -17.59 -17.54
N GLN A 36 9.61 -18.67 -16.99
CA GLN A 36 8.34 -19.24 -17.43
C GLN A 36 7.25 -19.04 -16.37
N THR A 37 6.05 -18.66 -16.82
CA THR A 37 4.86 -18.67 -15.97
C THR A 37 4.19 -20.04 -16.09
N ILE A 38 4.33 -20.86 -15.05
CA ILE A 38 3.76 -22.22 -15.00
C ILE A 38 2.24 -22.16 -14.85
N THR A 39 1.75 -21.22 -14.04
CA THR A 39 0.33 -20.94 -13.90
C THR A 39 0.11 -19.47 -13.55
N ASP A 40 -0.98 -18.88 -14.05
CA ASP A 40 -1.49 -17.59 -13.57
C ASP A 40 -2.16 -17.80 -12.19
N PHE A 41 -2.61 -16.72 -11.54
CA PHE A 41 -3.23 -16.80 -10.22
C PHE A 41 -4.42 -17.77 -10.19
N THR A 42 -4.25 -18.84 -9.44
CA THR A 42 -5.25 -19.90 -9.24
C THR A 42 -5.22 -20.38 -7.80
N ARG A 43 -6.28 -21.08 -7.37
CA ARG A 43 -6.24 -21.85 -6.12
C ARG A 43 -5.29 -23.05 -6.27
N PRO A 44 -4.60 -23.46 -5.20
CA PRO A 44 -3.75 -24.63 -5.21
C PRO A 44 -4.59 -25.91 -5.22
N THR A 45 -5.01 -26.34 -6.41
CA THR A 45 -5.70 -27.62 -6.62
C THR A 45 -4.69 -28.76 -6.78
N GLN A 46 -5.14 -30.01 -6.66
CA GLN A 46 -4.28 -31.19 -6.89
C GLN A 46 -3.53 -31.12 -8.23
N ALA A 47 -4.16 -30.58 -9.28
CA ALA A 47 -3.50 -30.39 -10.57
C ALA A 47 -2.26 -29.49 -10.49
N LEU A 48 -2.26 -28.47 -9.63
CA LEU A 48 -1.09 -27.60 -9.43
C LEU A 48 0.02 -28.34 -8.66
N PHE A 49 -0.33 -29.17 -7.68
CA PHE A 49 0.65 -30.03 -7.00
C PHE A 49 1.31 -30.99 -8.00
N ASP A 50 0.52 -31.61 -8.88
CA ASP A 50 1.04 -32.52 -9.90
C ASP A 50 1.96 -31.81 -10.91
N ILE A 51 1.66 -30.54 -11.24
CA ILE A 51 2.51 -29.70 -12.08
C ILE A 51 3.85 -29.42 -11.37
N LEU A 52 3.84 -29.04 -10.09
CA LEU A 52 5.06 -28.76 -9.32
C LEU A 52 6.01 -29.96 -9.31
N GLN A 53 5.48 -31.18 -9.15
CA GLN A 53 6.27 -32.42 -9.13
C GLN A 53 6.92 -32.76 -10.48
N ARG A 54 6.45 -32.16 -11.58
CA ARG A 54 6.98 -32.38 -12.93
C ARG A 54 8.03 -31.36 -13.36
N ILE A 55 8.23 -30.29 -12.59
CA ILE A 55 9.26 -29.31 -12.89
C ILE A 55 10.64 -30.00 -12.75
N THR A 56 11.57 -29.66 -13.62
CA THR A 56 12.93 -30.22 -13.63
C THR A 56 13.98 -29.11 -13.53
N PRO A 57 15.08 -29.31 -12.79
CA PRO A 57 16.16 -28.33 -12.65
C PRO A 57 17.27 -28.50 -13.71
N ASP A 58 16.91 -28.39 -14.99
CA ASP A 58 17.80 -28.62 -16.13
C ASP A 58 18.49 -27.36 -16.68
N ALA A 59 18.06 -26.18 -16.22
CA ALA A 59 18.63 -24.90 -16.62
C ALA A 59 20.14 -24.78 -16.35
N GLN A 60 20.83 -24.01 -17.19
CA GLN A 60 22.26 -23.73 -17.08
C GLN A 60 22.57 -22.35 -16.51
N LYS A 61 21.67 -21.38 -16.69
CA LYS A 61 21.74 -20.04 -16.14
C LYS A 61 20.62 -19.78 -15.14
N THR A 62 20.71 -18.63 -14.49
CA THR A 62 19.71 -18.14 -13.52
C THR A 62 19.27 -16.71 -13.86
N HIS A 63 18.12 -16.54 -14.51
CA HIS A 63 17.53 -15.23 -14.79
C HIS A 63 16.65 -14.74 -13.63
N PHE A 64 17.30 -14.53 -12.47
CA PHE A 64 16.62 -14.19 -11.22
C PHE A 64 15.94 -12.81 -11.25
N TYR A 65 16.61 -11.78 -11.75
CA TYR A 65 16.06 -10.43 -11.73
C TYR A 65 14.88 -10.27 -12.70
N GLU A 66 14.91 -10.98 -13.83
CA GLU A 66 13.77 -11.10 -14.74
C GLU A 66 12.58 -11.77 -14.04
N ALA A 67 12.83 -12.80 -13.23
CA ALA A 67 11.79 -13.49 -12.48
C ALA A 67 11.09 -12.56 -11.49
N ILE A 68 11.86 -11.74 -10.75
CA ILE A 68 11.32 -10.70 -9.86
C ILE A 68 10.48 -9.70 -10.66
N GLN A 69 10.99 -9.18 -11.77
CA GLN A 69 10.25 -8.24 -12.60
C GLN A 69 8.93 -8.84 -13.10
N ARG A 70 8.94 -10.10 -13.56
CA ARG A 70 7.75 -10.82 -14.03
C ARG A 70 6.74 -11.04 -12.90
N ALA A 71 7.21 -11.39 -11.71
CA ALA A 71 6.38 -11.51 -10.52
C ALA A 71 5.71 -10.17 -10.16
N PHE A 72 6.43 -9.05 -10.24
CA PHE A 72 5.84 -7.72 -10.09
C PHE A 72 4.78 -7.42 -11.15
N ILE A 73 5.04 -7.73 -12.42
CA ILE A 73 4.07 -7.53 -13.51
C ILE A 73 2.76 -8.29 -13.23
N LEU A 74 2.84 -9.56 -12.81
CA LEU A 74 1.66 -10.35 -12.45
C LEU A 74 0.91 -9.73 -11.26
N ASN A 75 1.63 -9.32 -10.22
CA ASN A 75 1.03 -8.69 -9.04
C ASN A 75 0.41 -7.31 -9.32
N LYS A 76 0.80 -6.62 -10.40
CA LYS A 76 0.19 -5.36 -10.86
C LYS A 76 -1.18 -5.54 -11.51
N LEU A 77 -1.50 -6.75 -11.97
CA LEU A 77 -2.75 -6.99 -12.69
C LEU A 77 -3.95 -6.71 -11.77
N ARG A 78 -4.73 -5.68 -12.10
CA ARG A 78 -5.99 -5.38 -11.44
C ARG A 78 -7.11 -6.21 -12.06
N LYS A 79 -7.01 -7.53 -11.94
CA LYS A 79 -8.11 -8.45 -12.30
C LYS A 79 -9.12 -8.50 -11.15
N THR A 80 -10.41 -8.47 -11.49
CA THR A 80 -11.50 -8.69 -10.53
C THR A 80 -11.35 -10.06 -9.86
N GLY A 81 -11.51 -10.12 -8.54
CA GLY A 81 -11.44 -11.37 -7.78
C GLY A 81 -10.06 -11.73 -7.22
N LEU A 82 -9.01 -10.97 -7.54
CA LEU A 82 -7.71 -11.16 -6.89
C LEU A 82 -7.63 -10.38 -5.57
N PRO A 83 -7.13 -10.97 -4.45
CA PRO A 83 -7.06 -10.31 -3.14
C PRO A 83 -6.31 -8.97 -3.15
N THR A 84 -6.58 -8.01 -2.27
CA THR A 84 -5.79 -6.76 -2.28
C THR A 84 -4.37 -6.97 -1.76
N ARG A 85 -4.18 -7.92 -0.84
CA ARG A 85 -2.86 -8.32 -0.32
C ARG A 85 -2.08 -9.10 -1.38
N ARG A 86 -0.82 -8.73 -1.53
CA ARG A 86 0.11 -9.28 -2.52
C ARG A 86 1.44 -9.54 -1.83
N ALA A 87 2.06 -10.67 -2.16
CA ALA A 87 3.40 -11.02 -1.70
C ALA A 87 4.09 -11.80 -2.81
N ILE A 88 5.42 -11.75 -2.81
CA ILE A 88 6.26 -12.56 -3.68
C ILE A 88 7.10 -13.46 -2.77
N LEU A 89 7.05 -14.78 -2.99
CA LEU A 89 7.96 -15.74 -2.37
C LEU A 89 8.95 -16.20 -3.43
N VAL A 90 10.24 -16.14 -3.11
CA VAL A 90 11.33 -16.58 -3.97
C VAL A 90 12.17 -17.60 -3.26
N ILE A 91 12.54 -18.66 -3.97
CA ILE A 91 13.50 -19.64 -3.49
C ILE A 91 14.59 -19.78 -4.56
N THR A 92 15.84 -19.53 -4.20
CA THR A 92 16.98 -19.63 -5.13
C THR A 92 18.26 -19.96 -4.40
N ASP A 93 19.17 -20.66 -5.08
CA ASP A 93 20.55 -20.91 -4.66
C ASP A 93 21.58 -20.12 -5.49
N GLY A 94 21.12 -19.35 -6.47
CA GLY A 94 21.96 -18.75 -7.50
C GLY A 94 21.86 -17.23 -7.58
N LYS A 95 22.95 -16.62 -8.07
CA LYS A 95 23.02 -15.22 -8.50
C LYS A 95 22.31 -15.06 -9.86
N ASP A 96 21.85 -13.84 -10.18
CA ASP A 96 21.48 -13.52 -11.56
C ASP A 96 22.66 -13.68 -12.54
N GLU A 97 22.42 -14.36 -13.65
CA GLU A 97 23.42 -14.76 -14.66
C GLU A 97 23.07 -14.24 -16.06
N GLY A 98 22.61 -12.98 -16.14
CA GLY A 98 22.47 -12.28 -17.41
C GLY A 98 21.03 -12.12 -17.88
N SER A 99 20.12 -11.81 -16.96
CA SER A 99 18.75 -11.37 -17.24
C SER A 99 18.66 -10.09 -18.11
N GLY A 100 19.78 -9.38 -18.29
CA GLY A 100 19.80 -8.05 -18.91
C GLY A 100 19.25 -6.95 -17.99
N ILE A 101 18.88 -7.29 -16.75
CA ILE A 101 18.36 -6.38 -15.74
C ILE A 101 19.42 -6.21 -14.65
N ARG A 102 19.56 -5.00 -14.10
CA ARG A 102 20.43 -4.77 -12.93
C ARG A 102 19.60 -4.69 -11.65
N LEU A 103 20.23 -4.99 -10.53
CA LEU A 103 19.62 -4.85 -9.21
C LEU A 103 19.03 -3.44 -8.99
N ASP A 104 19.77 -2.40 -9.38
CA ASP A 104 19.31 -1.01 -9.20
C ASP A 104 18.04 -0.69 -10.02
N ASP A 105 17.86 -1.34 -11.17
CA ASP A 105 16.64 -1.19 -11.97
C ASP A 105 15.43 -1.77 -11.21
N LEU A 106 15.59 -2.95 -10.61
CA LEU A 106 14.55 -3.55 -9.76
C LEU A 106 14.26 -2.70 -8.53
N LEU A 107 15.32 -2.22 -7.86
CA LEU A 107 15.18 -1.42 -6.65
C LEU A 107 14.42 -0.12 -6.92
N ASN A 108 14.77 0.59 -7.99
CA ASN A 108 14.24 1.92 -8.26
C ASN A 108 12.89 1.90 -8.99
N ASN A 109 12.63 0.90 -9.84
CA ASN A 109 11.41 0.86 -10.65
C ASN A 109 10.29 0.02 -10.01
N GLU A 110 10.65 -0.99 -9.20
CA GLU A 110 9.68 -1.93 -8.64
C GLU A 110 9.64 -1.87 -7.11
N ILE A 111 10.76 -2.18 -6.44
CA ILE A 111 10.76 -2.43 -4.99
C ILE A 111 10.49 -1.15 -4.17
N LYS A 112 11.17 -0.03 -4.47
CA LYS A 112 10.93 1.23 -3.73
C LYS A 112 9.58 1.88 -4.07
N GLN A 113 9.07 1.63 -5.27
CA GLN A 113 7.83 2.24 -5.76
C GLN A 113 6.59 1.48 -5.30
N ARG A 114 6.75 0.25 -4.77
CA ARG A 114 5.63 -0.66 -4.49
C ARG A 114 5.75 -1.28 -3.12
N ARG A 115 4.62 -1.40 -2.45
CA ARG A 115 4.48 -2.10 -1.17
C ARG A 115 4.11 -3.57 -1.39
N ILE A 116 4.91 -4.31 -2.17
CA ILE A 116 4.75 -5.77 -2.32
C ILE A 116 5.96 -6.42 -1.64
N PRO A 117 5.78 -7.04 -0.46
CA PRO A 117 6.87 -7.71 0.24
C PRO A 117 7.38 -8.92 -0.56
N ILE A 118 8.70 -9.05 -0.60
CA ILE A 118 9.43 -10.16 -1.19
C ILE A 118 10.04 -10.98 -0.06
N TYR A 119 9.51 -12.17 0.14
CA TYR A 119 10.07 -13.19 1.00
C TYR A 119 11.05 -14.02 0.19
N SER A 120 12.26 -14.22 0.69
CA SER A 120 13.25 -15.01 -0.05
C SER A 120 13.94 -16.05 0.81
N VAL A 121 14.16 -17.22 0.22
CA VAL A 121 15.05 -18.26 0.75
C VAL A 121 16.27 -18.36 -0.14
N GLY A 122 17.42 -18.03 0.44
CA GLY A 122 18.72 -18.28 -0.17
C GLY A 122 19.25 -19.62 0.26
N PHE A 123 19.35 -20.57 -0.67
CA PHE A 123 19.98 -21.86 -0.39
C PHE A 123 21.48 -21.79 -0.70
N SER A 124 22.34 -22.05 0.30
CA SER A 124 23.78 -22.15 0.05
C SER A 124 24.52 -22.95 1.11
N LYS A 125 25.41 -23.84 0.64
CA LYS A 125 26.36 -24.58 1.48
C LYS A 125 27.58 -23.73 1.89
N LEU A 126 27.84 -22.60 1.23
CA LEU A 126 29.02 -21.76 1.46
C LEU A 126 28.67 -20.54 2.30
N ARG A 127 29.46 -20.26 3.35
CA ARG A 127 29.15 -19.23 4.36
C ARG A 127 29.07 -17.80 3.83
N GLU A 128 29.76 -17.46 2.75
CA GLU A 128 29.87 -16.09 2.27
C GLU A 128 29.67 -16.02 0.76
N GLU A 129 28.48 -15.61 0.35
CA GLU A 129 28.15 -15.42 -1.05
C GLU A 129 27.49 -14.05 -1.22
N LYS A 130 28.19 -13.14 -1.90
CA LYS A 130 27.73 -11.77 -2.16
C LYS A 130 26.34 -11.70 -2.81
N PHE A 131 25.92 -12.73 -3.52
CA PHE A 131 24.58 -12.78 -4.11
C PHE A 131 23.47 -13.04 -3.08
N LEU A 132 23.78 -13.70 -1.96
CA LEU A 132 22.84 -13.82 -0.84
C LEU A 132 22.60 -12.45 -0.18
N ASP A 133 23.60 -11.57 -0.17
CA ASP A 133 23.43 -10.19 0.30
C ASP A 133 22.47 -9.40 -0.61
N GLU A 134 22.51 -9.64 -1.93
CA GLU A 134 21.56 -9.04 -2.87
C GLU A 134 20.13 -9.53 -2.61
N LEU A 135 19.95 -10.84 -2.41
CA LEU A 135 18.65 -11.43 -2.02
C LEU A 135 18.13 -10.81 -0.72
N LYS A 136 18.98 -10.78 0.31
CA LYS A 136 18.67 -10.18 1.60
C LYS A 136 18.28 -8.71 1.47
N ARG A 137 19.01 -7.96 0.65
CA ARG A 137 18.74 -6.55 0.37
C ARG A 137 17.39 -6.36 -0.33
N ILE A 138 17.08 -7.17 -1.34
CA ILE A 138 15.78 -7.16 -2.04
C ILE A 138 14.65 -7.39 -1.05
N SER A 139 14.73 -8.45 -0.24
CA SER A 139 13.69 -8.77 0.75
C SER A 139 13.48 -7.65 1.75
N ASN A 140 14.55 -7.18 2.39
CA ASN A 140 14.45 -6.15 3.42
C ASN A 140 13.89 -4.83 2.87
N LEU A 141 14.32 -4.40 1.68
CA LEU A 141 13.85 -3.14 1.10
C LEU A 141 12.40 -3.22 0.61
N SER A 142 11.89 -4.42 0.30
CA SER A 142 10.48 -4.63 -0.04
C SER A 142 9.56 -4.73 1.17
N GLY A 143 10.12 -4.82 2.38
CA GLY A 143 9.37 -5.10 3.62
C GLY A 143 9.10 -6.59 3.86
N GLY A 144 9.68 -7.48 3.07
CA GLY A 144 9.66 -8.93 3.32
C GLY A 144 10.89 -9.39 4.12
N THR A 145 11.00 -10.70 4.32
CA THR A 145 12.10 -11.33 5.08
C THR A 145 12.95 -12.24 4.21
N TYR A 146 14.26 -12.23 4.46
CA TYR A 146 15.20 -13.21 3.92
C TYR A 146 15.54 -14.28 4.97
N VAL A 147 15.47 -15.54 4.56
CA VAL A 147 15.94 -16.69 5.32
C VAL A 147 17.06 -17.36 4.54
N ARG A 148 18.16 -17.63 5.22
CA ARG A 148 19.22 -18.48 4.67
C ARG A 148 18.93 -19.92 5.06
N SER A 149 19.07 -20.84 4.11
CA SER A 149 18.92 -22.27 4.33
C SER A 149 20.13 -23.03 3.81
N ASP A 150 20.67 -23.95 4.62
CA ASP A 150 21.53 -25.05 4.19
C ASP A 150 20.83 -26.42 4.38
N ALA A 151 19.59 -26.40 4.89
CA ALA A 151 18.79 -27.55 5.29
C ALA A 151 17.28 -27.29 5.18
N TYR A 152 16.48 -28.36 5.17
CA TYR A 152 15.02 -28.32 5.01
C TYR A 152 14.30 -27.38 6.02
N SER A 153 14.87 -27.15 7.20
CA SER A 153 14.30 -26.29 8.25
C SER A 153 14.10 -24.83 7.82
N GLY A 154 14.98 -24.26 6.99
CA GLY A 154 14.85 -22.87 6.56
C GLY A 154 13.60 -22.61 5.70
N PHE A 155 13.09 -23.65 5.04
CA PHE A 155 11.85 -23.57 4.28
C PHE A 155 10.61 -23.48 5.17
N ALA A 156 10.58 -24.20 6.30
CA ALA A 156 9.50 -24.10 7.27
C ALA A 156 9.48 -22.71 7.94
N GLU A 157 10.65 -22.13 8.19
CA GLU A 157 10.78 -20.79 8.76
C GLU A 157 10.22 -19.72 7.82
N ILE A 158 10.61 -19.73 6.54
CA ILE A 158 10.06 -18.73 5.60
C ILE A 158 8.56 -18.87 5.47
N TYR A 159 8.05 -20.11 5.42
CA TYR A 159 6.62 -20.36 5.35
C TYR A 159 5.90 -19.74 6.56
N THR A 160 6.42 -19.99 7.77
CA THR A 160 5.84 -19.47 9.01
C THR A 160 5.85 -17.95 9.01
N LYS A 161 6.94 -17.32 8.57
CA LYS A 161 7.05 -15.86 8.49
C LYS A 161 6.15 -15.28 7.41
N THR A 162 6.15 -15.83 6.20
CA THR A 162 5.30 -15.36 5.10
C THR A 162 3.82 -15.51 5.45
N SER A 163 3.42 -16.67 5.98
CA SER A 163 2.03 -16.89 6.40
C SER A 163 1.66 -15.97 7.56
N GLY A 164 2.53 -15.84 8.57
CA GLY A 164 2.34 -14.93 9.70
C GLY A 164 2.15 -13.50 9.22
N ASP A 165 3.08 -12.95 8.44
CA ASP A 165 2.98 -11.58 7.93
C ASP A 165 1.75 -11.36 7.04
N ILE A 166 1.38 -12.35 6.22
CA ILE A 166 0.17 -12.25 5.37
C ILE A 166 -1.10 -12.27 6.22
N GLN A 167 -1.16 -13.10 7.27
CA GLN A 167 -2.33 -13.27 8.13
C GLN A 167 -2.46 -12.16 9.18
N GLU A 168 -1.35 -11.75 9.80
CA GLU A 168 -1.26 -10.75 10.87
C GLU A 168 -1.27 -9.31 10.38
N GLN A 169 -1.23 -9.08 9.06
CA GLN A 169 -1.46 -7.75 8.52
C GLN A 169 -2.85 -7.26 8.95
N MET A 170 -2.88 -6.25 9.82
CA MET A 170 -4.08 -5.54 10.21
C MET A 170 -4.25 -4.34 9.28
N TYR A 171 -5.35 -4.26 8.54
CA TYR A 171 -5.77 -2.96 8.02
C TYR A 171 -6.46 -2.21 9.16
N ILE A 172 -5.79 -1.19 9.70
CA ILE A 172 -6.45 -0.21 10.54
C ILE A 172 -7.32 0.62 9.59
N HIS A 173 -8.63 0.44 9.68
CA HIS A 173 -9.56 1.38 9.09
C HIS A 173 -9.51 2.66 9.94
N VAL A 174 -8.58 3.55 9.61
CA VAL A 174 -8.55 4.88 10.22
C VAL A 174 -9.76 5.62 9.65
N ARG A 175 -10.83 5.69 10.43
CA ARG A 175 -11.84 6.73 10.25
C ARG A 175 -11.09 8.02 10.55
N ALA A 176 -10.85 8.87 9.55
CA ALA A 176 -10.38 10.22 9.80
C ALA A 176 -11.30 10.79 10.90
N PRO A 177 -10.77 11.19 12.07
CA PRO A 177 -11.59 11.86 13.04
C PRO A 177 -12.18 13.10 12.38
N ASP A 178 -13.35 13.54 12.83
CA ASP A 178 -14.01 14.69 12.22
C ASP A 178 -13.07 15.90 12.30
N ASP A 179 -12.37 16.20 11.20
CA ASP A 179 -11.40 17.29 11.14
C ASP A 179 -12.09 18.64 11.36
N ILE A 180 -13.42 18.69 11.19
CA ILE A 180 -14.26 19.87 11.31
C ILE A 180 -15.29 19.64 12.42
N LEU A 181 -15.34 20.56 13.37
CA LEU A 181 -16.33 20.60 14.44
C LEU A 181 -16.94 22.00 14.54
N VAL A 182 -18.27 22.07 14.49
CA VAL A 182 -19.00 23.28 14.91
C VAL A 182 -19.01 23.31 16.44
N THR A 183 -18.35 24.30 17.03
CA THR A 183 -18.16 24.41 18.49
C THR A 183 -19.05 25.45 19.14
N ASP A 184 -19.71 26.29 18.36
CA ASP A 184 -20.64 27.32 18.86
C ASP A 184 -21.64 27.70 17.75
N GLY A 185 -22.81 28.19 18.16
CA GLY A 185 -23.93 28.55 17.29
C GLY A 185 -25.00 27.46 17.20
N GLN A 186 -26.02 27.70 16.36
CA GLN A 186 -27.21 26.85 16.27
C GLN A 186 -26.92 25.39 15.86
N ASP A 187 -25.83 25.18 15.12
CA ASP A 187 -25.42 23.85 14.63
C ASP A 187 -24.30 23.22 15.49
N GLU A 188 -24.15 23.63 16.76
CA GLU A 188 -23.14 23.09 17.69
C GLU A 188 -23.16 21.55 17.71
N GLY A 189 -21.96 20.95 17.70
CA GLY A 189 -21.77 19.49 17.68
C GLY A 189 -21.81 18.88 16.28
N ARG A 190 -22.18 19.64 15.25
CA ARG A 190 -22.10 19.18 13.86
C ARG A 190 -20.65 18.94 13.43
N ARG A 191 -20.45 17.84 12.71
CA ARG A 191 -19.14 17.30 12.33
C ARG A 191 -19.01 17.10 10.83
N GLY A 192 -17.78 17.09 10.34
CA GLY A 192 -17.46 16.88 8.93
C GLY A 192 -16.03 16.40 8.71
N ALA A 193 -15.81 15.75 7.57
CA ALA A 193 -14.48 15.35 7.11
C ALA A 193 -13.87 16.44 6.23
N LEU A 194 -12.58 16.72 6.39
CA LEU A 194 -11.84 17.63 5.52
C LEU A 194 -10.91 16.83 4.60
N PRO A 195 -11.26 16.62 3.32
CA PRO A 195 -10.33 16.02 2.37
C PRO A 195 -9.10 16.92 2.19
N VAL A 196 -7.92 16.37 2.42
CA VAL A 196 -6.64 17.03 2.11
C VAL A 196 -6.52 17.20 0.58
N GLY A 197 -6.18 18.39 0.13
CA GLY A 197 -5.94 18.73 -1.27
C GLY A 197 -6.78 19.89 -1.81
N GLU A 198 -6.61 20.18 -3.10
CA GLU A 198 -7.14 21.40 -3.74
C GLU A 198 -8.66 21.41 -3.96
N LYS A 199 -9.36 20.28 -3.82
CA LYS A 199 -10.82 20.28 -3.98
C LYS A 199 -11.53 21.08 -2.90
N GLY A 200 -11.01 21.04 -1.67
CA GLY A 200 -11.62 21.67 -0.50
C GLY A 200 -13.06 21.23 -0.24
N ILE A 201 -13.73 21.98 0.62
CA ILE A 201 -15.13 21.81 0.96
C ILE A 201 -15.84 23.15 1.03
N ILE A 202 -17.11 23.14 0.67
CA ILE A 202 -17.99 24.30 0.74
C ILE A 202 -18.79 24.24 2.03
N ILE A 203 -18.78 25.34 2.79
CA ILE A 203 -19.52 25.51 4.04
C ILE A 203 -20.55 26.61 3.84
N GLY A 204 -21.79 26.37 4.25
CA GLY A 204 -22.84 27.38 4.18
C GLY A 204 -24.22 26.80 4.37
N ARG A 205 -25.25 27.62 4.13
CA ARG A 205 -26.64 27.17 4.11
C ARG A 205 -26.98 26.49 2.78
N GLN A 206 -27.98 25.62 2.78
CA GLN A 206 -28.51 24.99 1.56
C GLN A 206 -28.92 26.06 0.53
N GLY A 207 -28.32 26.00 -0.66
CA GLY A 207 -28.66 26.81 -1.83
C GLY A 207 -29.30 25.98 -2.94
N ALA A 208 -29.83 26.65 -3.95
CA ALA A 208 -30.40 26.01 -5.14
C ALA A 208 -29.31 25.62 -6.17
N GLU A 209 -28.24 26.41 -6.28
CA GLU A 209 -27.19 26.25 -7.31
C GLU A 209 -26.02 25.37 -6.85
N VAL A 210 -25.68 25.43 -5.56
CA VAL A 210 -24.55 24.69 -4.97
C VAL A 210 -25.03 24.07 -3.67
N THR A 211 -24.76 22.77 -3.51
CA THR A 211 -24.98 22.06 -2.24
C THR A 211 -23.68 22.08 -1.44
N PRO A 212 -23.63 22.75 -0.28
CA PRO A 212 -22.46 22.72 0.59
C PRO A 212 -22.13 21.30 1.06
N ASN A 213 -20.85 21.02 1.26
CA ASN A 213 -20.40 19.79 1.94
C ASN A 213 -20.82 19.82 3.42
N ILE A 214 -20.75 21.00 4.06
CA ILE A 214 -21.26 21.23 5.41
C ILE A 214 -22.41 22.22 5.33
N VAL A 215 -23.63 21.69 5.46
CA VAL A 215 -24.86 22.47 5.43
C VAL A 215 -25.17 22.98 6.84
N LEU A 216 -25.22 24.28 7.05
CA LEU A 216 -25.55 24.89 8.34
C LEU A 216 -26.95 25.52 8.31
N THR A 217 -27.58 25.63 9.47
CA THR A 217 -28.94 26.15 9.63
C THR A 217 -28.99 27.58 10.15
N ASP A 218 -27.89 28.10 10.70
CA ASP A 218 -27.77 29.50 11.14
C ASP A 218 -28.26 30.48 10.06
N PRO A 219 -29.30 31.28 10.34
CA PRO A 219 -29.91 32.14 9.34
C PRO A 219 -29.01 33.29 8.85
N LYS A 220 -27.95 33.65 9.58
CA LYS A 220 -26.99 34.70 9.21
C LYS A 220 -25.88 34.21 8.28
N ILE A 221 -25.78 32.90 8.04
CA ILE A 221 -24.85 32.30 7.07
C ILE A 221 -25.41 32.43 5.64
N SER A 222 -24.52 32.44 4.65
CA SER A 222 -24.85 32.62 3.22
C SER A 222 -24.99 31.27 2.51
N ARG A 223 -25.57 31.27 1.30
CA ARG A 223 -25.80 30.08 0.46
C ARG A 223 -24.96 30.15 -0.82
N PRO A 224 -23.82 29.46 -0.95
CA PRO A 224 -22.91 29.03 0.14
C PRO A 224 -22.21 30.22 0.81
N HIS A 225 -21.36 29.98 1.82
CA HIS A 225 -20.69 31.06 2.57
C HIS A 225 -19.17 31.09 2.35
N CYS A 226 -18.47 29.98 2.53
CA CYS A 226 -17.02 29.93 2.30
C CYS A 226 -16.56 28.58 1.74
N LEU A 227 -15.39 28.59 1.11
CA LEU A 227 -14.64 27.41 0.65
C LEU A 227 -13.41 27.24 1.56
N LEU A 228 -13.26 26.07 2.16
CA LEU A 228 -12.10 25.67 2.96
C LEU A 228 -11.30 24.62 2.20
N GLN A 229 -10.00 24.83 2.05
CA GLN A 229 -9.02 23.89 1.51
C GLN A 229 -7.93 23.67 2.57
N ALA A 230 -7.36 22.47 2.61
CA ALA A 230 -6.22 22.16 3.48
C ALA A 230 -5.19 21.31 2.73
N GLY A 231 -3.91 21.57 2.99
CA GLY A 231 -2.80 20.70 2.64
C GLY A 231 -2.23 20.00 3.88
N GLU A 232 -0.98 19.55 3.79
CA GLU A 232 -0.30 18.87 4.90
C GLU A 232 -0.02 19.81 6.09
N ASP A 233 0.29 21.09 5.83
CA ASP A 233 0.68 22.08 6.84
C ASP A 233 0.07 23.47 6.61
N TRP A 234 -0.97 23.57 5.79
CA TRP A 234 -1.57 24.84 5.40
C TRP A 234 -3.07 24.77 5.24
N PHE A 235 -3.72 25.91 5.45
CA PHE A 235 -5.12 26.14 5.19
C PHE A 235 -5.32 27.24 4.15
N SER A 236 -6.38 27.13 3.38
CA SER A 236 -6.93 28.26 2.63
C SER A 236 -8.43 28.38 2.81
N VAL A 237 -8.86 29.59 3.18
CA VAL A 237 -10.28 29.92 3.30
C VAL A 237 -10.58 31.03 2.30
N LYS A 238 -11.60 30.81 1.46
CA LYS A 238 -12.12 31.82 0.54
C LYS A 238 -13.54 32.20 0.93
N ASN A 239 -13.79 33.49 1.13
CA ASN A 239 -15.15 34.00 1.27
C ASN A 239 -15.91 33.86 -0.06
N GLN A 240 -17.06 33.20 -0.04
CA GLN A 240 -17.97 33.07 -1.18
C GLN A 240 -19.24 33.94 -1.02
N SER A 241 -19.35 34.65 0.10
CA SER A 241 -20.50 35.48 0.43
C SER A 241 -20.27 36.93 0.01
N ASN A 242 -21.23 37.48 -0.74
CA ASN A 242 -21.22 38.89 -1.16
C ASN A 242 -21.76 39.87 -0.09
N THR A 243 -22.48 39.36 0.92
CA THR A 243 -23.22 40.20 1.89
C THR A 243 -22.84 39.95 3.34
N ARG A 244 -22.11 38.86 3.61
CA ARG A 244 -21.70 38.43 4.95
C ARG A 244 -20.20 38.24 5.00
N ALA A 245 -19.61 38.63 6.12
CA ALA A 245 -18.18 38.49 6.37
C ALA A 245 -17.83 37.06 6.81
N THR A 246 -16.61 36.65 6.46
CA THR A 246 -15.93 35.48 7.02
C THR A 246 -14.75 35.97 7.85
N PHE A 247 -14.56 35.37 9.02
CA PHE A 247 -13.38 35.58 9.85
C PHE A 247 -12.62 34.27 9.98
N VAL A 248 -11.29 34.38 9.95
CA VAL A 248 -10.37 33.25 10.09
C VAL A 248 -9.36 33.61 11.17
N ASN A 249 -9.29 32.81 12.23
CA ASN A 249 -8.43 33.07 13.39
C ASN A 249 -8.60 34.50 13.94
N GLY A 250 -9.85 34.99 13.98
CA GLY A 250 -10.21 36.34 14.40
C GLY A 250 -9.97 37.45 13.36
N ILE A 251 -9.34 37.15 12.23
CA ILE A 251 -9.04 38.12 11.17
C ILE A 251 -10.15 38.09 10.12
N ARG A 252 -10.74 39.25 9.82
CA ARG A 252 -11.71 39.38 8.73
C ARG A 252 -11.00 39.21 7.38
N ILE A 253 -11.51 38.32 6.53
CA ILE A 253 -10.97 38.11 5.18
C ILE A 253 -11.84 38.81 4.14
N ASN A 254 -11.21 39.39 3.11
CA ASN A 254 -11.90 40.09 2.02
C ASN A 254 -12.18 39.16 0.82
N ASP A 255 -11.29 38.18 0.58
CA ASP A 255 -11.45 37.16 -0.47
C ASP A 255 -10.81 35.84 0.00
N LYS A 256 -9.63 35.47 -0.52
CA LYS A 256 -8.87 34.28 -0.14
C LYS A 256 -7.82 34.61 0.91
N HIS A 257 -7.75 33.83 1.98
CA HIS A 257 -6.69 33.84 2.98
C HIS A 257 -6.00 32.48 2.99
N VAL A 258 -4.66 32.48 3.03
CA VAL A 258 -3.82 31.27 3.07
C VAL A 258 -2.85 31.43 4.22
N PHE A 259 -2.72 30.41 5.05
CA PHE A 259 -1.84 30.44 6.23
C PHE A 259 -1.39 29.03 6.60
N LYS A 260 -0.29 28.94 7.36
CA LYS A 260 0.24 27.69 7.90
C LYS A 260 -0.05 27.63 9.39
N ASP A 261 -0.78 26.61 9.81
CA ASP A 261 -1.14 26.38 11.19
C ASP A 261 -1.65 24.95 11.35
N ASP A 262 -1.66 24.46 12.59
CA ASP A 262 -2.24 23.15 12.94
C ASP A 262 -3.74 23.29 13.25
N GLU A 263 -4.20 24.51 13.60
CA GLU A 263 -5.60 24.83 13.88
C GLU A 263 -6.11 25.95 12.97
N CYS A 264 -7.35 25.80 12.49
CA CYS A 264 -8.10 26.85 11.82
C CYS A 264 -9.43 27.07 12.54
N VAL A 265 -9.72 28.32 12.90
CA VAL A 265 -11.01 28.74 13.45
C VAL A 265 -11.70 29.65 12.44
N ILE A 266 -12.89 29.28 12.01
CA ILE A 266 -13.73 30.06 11.10
C ILE A 266 -14.96 30.57 11.85
N ASN A 267 -15.20 31.88 11.81
CA ASN A 267 -16.44 32.47 12.31
C ASN A 267 -17.26 33.04 11.15
N ILE A 268 -18.50 32.56 11.03
CA ILE A 268 -19.48 32.95 10.01
C ILE A 268 -20.87 33.01 10.65
N GLY A 269 -21.61 34.11 10.46
CA GLY A 269 -22.86 34.30 11.20
C GLY A 269 -22.62 34.34 12.71
N ASP A 270 -23.42 33.57 13.45
CA ASP A 270 -23.24 33.29 14.89
C ASP A 270 -22.56 31.93 15.13
N THR A 271 -21.97 31.33 14.09
CA THR A 271 -21.39 29.99 14.13
C THR A 271 -19.87 30.03 14.19
N THR A 272 -19.28 29.25 15.10
CA THR A 272 -17.84 29.01 15.18
C THR A 272 -17.51 27.58 14.77
N ILE A 273 -16.59 27.45 13.83
CA ILE A 273 -16.12 26.17 13.30
C ILE A 273 -14.64 26.04 13.61
N ARG A 274 -14.25 24.96 14.27
CA ARG A 274 -12.85 24.61 14.53
C ARG A 274 -12.42 23.45 13.66
N ILE A 275 -11.20 23.56 13.15
CA ILE A 275 -10.56 22.57 12.29
C ILE A 275 -9.16 22.29 12.81
N ASN A 276 -8.78 21.03 12.94
CA ASN A 276 -7.43 20.62 13.34
C ASN A 276 -6.80 19.74 12.27
N LEU A 277 -5.57 20.05 11.85
CA LEU A 277 -4.77 19.11 11.06
C LEU A 277 -4.16 18.09 12.02
N LEU A 278 -4.52 16.82 11.85
CA LEU A 278 -3.79 15.76 12.52
C LEU A 278 -2.39 15.63 11.91
N LYS A 279 -1.38 15.92 12.71
CA LYS A 279 -0.02 15.45 12.43
C LYS A 279 0.04 13.96 12.73
N LEU A 280 0.21 13.16 11.68
CA LEU A 280 0.66 11.78 11.85
C LEU A 280 2.12 11.85 12.31
N ASN A 281 2.34 11.69 13.61
CA ASN A 281 3.67 11.50 14.20
C ASN A 281 4.25 10.14 13.79
#